data_AF-A0A2S2PDC1-F1
#
_entry.id   AF-A0A2S2PDC1-F1
#
_cell.length_a   1.000
_cell.length_b   1.000
_cell.length_c   1.000
_cell.angle_alpha   90.00
_cell.angle_beta   90.00
_cell.angle_gamma   90.00
#
_symmetry.space_group_name_H-M   'P 1'
#
loop_
_entity.id
_entity.type
_entity.pdbx_description
1 polymer ?
#
loop_
_entity_poly.entity_id
_entity_poly.type
_entity_poly.pdbx_seq_one_letter_code
_entity_poly.pdbx_strand_id
1 'polypeptide(L)'
;MGVMALLDEECWFPKATDKSFVEKLMSAQSVHPKFHKTDFRGVADFSIIHYAGKVDYSAHKWLMKNMDPLNENIVQLLQSSQDSFVTHIWKDAEIVGIAHQALTDTQFGARTRKGMFRTVSQLYKEQLNKLMITLRNTNPNFVRCIIPNHEKRAGKIDAQLVLDQLRCNGVLEGIRICRQGFPNRIPFQEFRQRYELLTSNAIPKGFMDGKKACEKMIKALELDTNLYRVGQSKIFFRAGVLAHLEEERDFKISDLIVNFQAFCRGYLARRNYQKRLQQLNAIRIIQRNCSAYLKLRNWQWWRLYTKVKPLLEVTKQEEVLSIKEEELKVVKEKLDSQQRGVLELEKKYQTAVDEKNALAEQLQAEVELCAEAEEMRARLAARKLELE
;
A
#
# COMPACT_ATOMS: atom_id res chain seq x y z
N MET A 1 -1.32 36.40 1.47
CA MET A 1 -1.80 35.18 2.17
C MET A 1 -3.05 34.65 1.46
N GLY A 2 -3.22 33.33 1.35
CA GLY A 2 -4.39 32.72 0.69
C GLY A 2 -5.60 32.58 1.62
N VAL A 3 -6.75 32.16 1.06
CA VAL A 3 -8.03 32.05 1.80
C VAL A 3 -7.91 31.24 3.10
N MET A 4 -7.35 30.02 3.04
CA MET A 4 -7.19 29.16 4.22
C MET A 4 -6.29 29.78 5.30
N ALA A 5 -5.20 30.44 4.88
CA ALA A 5 -4.27 31.06 5.84
C ALA A 5 -4.91 32.25 6.57
N LEU A 6 -5.67 33.09 5.84
CA LEU A 6 -6.42 34.18 6.45
C LEU A 6 -7.53 33.66 7.38
N LEU A 7 -8.17 32.55 7.01
CA LEU A 7 -9.20 31.92 7.85
C LEU A 7 -8.59 31.37 9.15
N ASP A 8 -7.44 30.72 9.06
CA ASP A 8 -6.74 30.18 10.23
C ASP A 8 -6.29 31.30 11.19
N GLU A 9 -5.76 32.39 10.63
CA GLU A 9 -5.34 33.56 11.40
C GLU A 9 -6.55 34.21 12.12
N GLU A 10 -7.67 34.40 11.42
CA GLU A 10 -8.90 34.94 12.03
C GLU A 10 -9.52 34.02 13.08
N CYS A 11 -9.30 32.70 13.01
CA CYS A 11 -9.73 31.79 14.08
C CYS A 11 -8.97 32.01 15.39
N TRP A 12 -7.80 32.66 15.34
CA TRP A 12 -6.97 32.93 16.52
C TRP A 12 -7.27 34.29 17.15
N PHE A 13 -7.96 35.18 16.43
CA PHE A 13 -8.25 36.53 16.91
C PHE A 13 -9.47 36.55 17.85
N PRO A 14 -9.33 37.07 19.08
CA PRO A 14 -10.46 37.22 19.99
C PRO A 14 -11.46 38.23 19.40
N LYS A 15 -12.74 37.85 19.37
CA LYS A 15 -13.86 38.64 18.78
C LYS A 15 -13.85 38.76 17.25
N ALA A 16 -13.03 38.00 16.53
CA ALA A 16 -13.18 37.87 15.08
C ALA A 16 -14.56 37.33 14.72
N THR A 17 -15.10 37.77 13.59
CA THR A 17 -16.39 37.32 13.06
C THR A 17 -16.22 36.90 11.61
N ASP A 18 -17.16 36.11 11.08
CA ASP A 18 -17.11 35.72 9.67
C ASP A 18 -17.08 36.96 8.75
N LYS A 19 -17.67 38.08 9.18
CA LYS A 19 -17.63 39.37 8.45
C LYS A 19 -16.23 39.99 8.45
N SER A 20 -15.53 40.02 9.59
CA SER A 20 -14.16 40.54 9.64
C SER A 20 -13.21 39.73 8.76
N PHE A 21 -13.40 38.40 8.72
CA PHE A 21 -12.69 37.53 7.79
C PHE A 21 -12.94 37.91 6.33
N VAL A 22 -14.21 38.11 5.93
CA VAL A 22 -14.57 38.49 4.55
C VAL A 22 -13.95 39.84 4.17
N GLU A 23 -14.02 40.85 5.03
CA GLU A 23 -13.43 42.16 4.79
C GLU A 23 -11.91 42.07 4.60
N LYS A 24 -11.23 41.31 5.46
CA LYS A 24 -9.78 41.05 5.35
C LYS A 24 -9.44 40.30 4.07
N LEU A 25 -10.25 39.31 3.69
CA LEU A 25 -10.08 38.56 2.45
C LEU A 25 -10.25 39.45 1.22
N MET A 26 -11.28 40.32 1.20
CA MET A 26 -11.51 41.27 0.12
C MET A 26 -10.34 42.25 -0.01
N SER A 27 -9.84 42.77 1.10
CA SER A 27 -8.66 43.65 1.11
C SER A 27 -7.43 42.95 0.53
N ALA A 28 -7.17 41.71 0.96
CA ALA A 28 -5.99 40.95 0.56
C ALA A 28 -6.03 40.40 -0.88
N GLN A 29 -7.20 40.08 -1.44
CA GLN A 29 -7.34 39.35 -2.71
C GLN A 29 -8.07 40.13 -3.82
N SER A 30 -8.48 41.39 -3.59
CA SER A 30 -9.24 42.20 -4.55
C SER A 30 -8.66 42.30 -5.96
N VAL A 31 -7.33 42.28 -6.09
CA VAL A 31 -6.63 42.42 -7.38
C VAL A 31 -6.46 41.08 -8.11
N HIS A 32 -6.72 39.95 -7.44
CA HIS A 32 -6.43 38.64 -8.01
C HIS A 32 -7.44 38.30 -9.14
N PRO A 33 -7.00 37.90 -10.34
CA PRO A 33 -7.88 37.71 -11.51
C PRO A 33 -8.88 36.57 -11.37
N LYS A 34 -8.72 35.71 -10.36
CA LYS A 34 -9.67 34.63 -10.02
C LYS A 34 -10.57 34.96 -8.84
N PHE A 35 -10.41 36.12 -8.21
CA PHE A 35 -11.24 36.55 -7.10
C PHE A 35 -12.23 37.61 -7.59
N HIS A 36 -13.50 37.46 -7.25
CA HIS A 36 -14.54 38.43 -7.58
C HIS A 36 -15.26 38.87 -6.32
N LYS A 37 -15.37 40.18 -6.14
CA LYS A 37 -16.24 40.77 -5.14
C LYS A 37 -17.69 40.63 -5.60
N THR A 38 -18.56 40.16 -4.71
CA THR A 38 -20.00 40.07 -4.94
C THR A 38 -20.65 41.45 -4.82
N ASP A 39 -21.79 41.63 -5.48
CA ASP A 39 -22.56 42.88 -5.35
C ASP A 39 -23.12 43.00 -3.93
N PHE A 40 -23.26 44.23 -3.42
CA PHE A 40 -23.73 44.52 -2.06
C PHE A 40 -25.16 44.01 -1.78
N ARG A 41 -25.92 43.69 -2.82
CA ARG A 41 -27.27 43.09 -2.76
C ARG A 41 -27.26 41.56 -2.87
N GLY A 42 -26.09 40.95 -3.06
CA GLY A 42 -25.92 39.52 -3.20
C GLY A 42 -26.03 38.79 -1.86
N VAL A 43 -26.51 37.54 -1.90
CA VAL A 43 -26.53 36.63 -0.74
C VAL A 43 -25.12 36.07 -0.45
N ALA A 44 -24.22 36.11 -1.44
CA ALA A 44 -22.87 35.60 -1.33
C ALA A 44 -21.89 36.68 -0.85
N ASP A 45 -20.93 36.27 -0.02
CA ASP A 45 -19.94 37.16 0.59
C ASP A 45 -18.76 37.42 -0.37
N PHE A 46 -18.38 36.44 -1.20
CA PHE A 46 -17.39 36.60 -2.27
C PHE A 46 -17.52 35.48 -3.30
N SER A 47 -16.84 35.60 -4.44
CA SER A 47 -16.81 34.56 -5.47
C SER A 47 -15.39 34.23 -5.93
N ILE A 48 -15.17 32.98 -6.31
CA ILE A 48 -13.90 32.52 -6.89
C ILE A 48 -14.15 31.88 -8.26
N ILE A 49 -13.33 32.22 -9.26
CA ILE A 49 -13.32 31.53 -10.55
C ILE A 49 -12.45 30.28 -10.44
N HIS A 50 -13.09 29.12 -10.53
CA HIS A 50 -12.45 27.82 -10.64
C HIS A 50 -12.31 27.41 -12.12
N TYR A 51 -11.61 26.30 -12.37
CA TYR A 51 -11.43 25.79 -13.73
C TYR A 51 -12.77 25.44 -14.41
N ALA A 52 -13.78 25.03 -13.65
CA ALA A 52 -15.11 24.66 -14.14
C ALA A 52 -16.12 25.81 -14.15
N GLY A 53 -15.78 26.99 -13.63
CA GLY A 53 -16.68 28.14 -13.56
C GLY A 53 -16.54 28.98 -12.29
N LYS A 54 -17.35 30.04 -12.20
CA LYS A 54 -17.45 30.92 -11.02
C LYS A 54 -18.31 30.26 -9.95
N VAL A 55 -17.84 30.26 -8.70
CA VAL A 55 -18.57 29.78 -7.53
C VAL A 55 -18.72 30.91 -6.53
N ASP A 56 -19.95 31.13 -6.09
CA ASP A 56 -20.31 32.10 -5.06
C ASP A 56 -20.27 31.42 -3.68
N TYR A 57 -19.55 32.02 -2.74
CA TYR A 57 -19.34 31.51 -1.39
C TYR A 57 -20.03 32.39 -0.34
N SER A 58 -20.66 31.74 0.64
CA SER A 58 -21.05 32.38 1.90
C SER A 58 -20.11 31.93 3.00
N ALA A 59 -19.50 32.90 3.68
CA ALA A 59 -18.58 32.73 4.80
C ALA A 59 -19.28 32.43 6.13
N HIS A 60 -20.62 32.30 6.14
CA HIS A 60 -21.39 32.09 7.36
C HIS A 60 -20.92 30.83 8.13
N LYS A 61 -20.54 31.04 9.40
CA LYS A 61 -20.00 30.06 10.34
C LYS A 61 -18.69 29.41 9.89
N TRP A 62 -17.89 30.05 9.03
CA TRP A 62 -16.61 29.49 8.60
C TRP A 62 -15.61 29.40 9.73
N LEU A 63 -15.55 30.41 10.60
CA LEU A 63 -14.66 30.38 11.77
C LEU A 63 -15.00 29.21 12.69
N MET A 64 -16.29 29.05 13.02
CA MET A 64 -16.78 27.92 13.84
C MET A 64 -16.49 26.57 13.19
N LYS A 65 -16.74 26.41 11.87
CA LYS A 65 -16.46 25.15 11.14
C LYS A 65 -14.96 24.82 11.07
N ASN A 66 -14.10 25.83 11.02
CA ASN A 66 -12.66 25.63 10.93
C ASN A 66 -12.02 25.34 12.30
N MET A 67 -12.62 25.87 13.38
CA MET A 67 -12.23 25.57 14.77
C MET A 67 -12.78 24.24 15.28
N ASP A 68 -13.96 23.82 14.80
CA ASP A 68 -14.66 22.59 15.20
C ASP A 68 -14.75 22.40 16.74
N PRO A 69 -15.30 23.38 17.48
CA PRO A 69 -15.27 23.34 18.94
C PRO A 69 -16.17 22.23 19.49
N LEU A 70 -15.60 21.38 20.35
CA LEU A 70 -16.32 20.35 21.11
C LEU A 70 -16.35 20.69 22.61
N ASN A 71 -17.40 20.26 23.30
CA ASN A 71 -17.50 20.42 24.75
C ASN A 71 -16.66 19.35 25.46
N GLU A 72 -15.57 19.76 26.12
CA GLU A 72 -14.61 18.88 26.79
C GLU A 72 -15.26 17.96 27.83
N ASN A 73 -16.26 18.45 28.57
CA ASN A 73 -16.95 17.64 29.58
C ASN A 73 -17.71 16.46 28.96
N ILE A 74 -18.29 16.69 27.76
CA ILE A 74 -18.99 15.63 27.04
C ILE A 74 -17.99 14.62 26.48
N VAL A 75 -16.84 15.09 25.96
CA VAL A 75 -15.78 14.22 25.47
C VAL A 75 -15.26 13.31 26.60
N GLN A 76 -14.96 13.87 27.77
CA GLN A 76 -14.49 13.10 28.93
C GLN A 76 -15.53 12.08 29.40
N LEU A 77 -16.81 12.48 29.46
CA LEU A 77 -17.89 11.56 29.82
C LEU A 77 -17.94 10.35 28.88
N LEU A 78 -17.83 10.58 27.56
CA LEU A 78 -17.86 9.52 26.55
C LEU A 78 -16.61 8.64 26.57
N GLN A 79 -15.44 9.21 26.90
CA GLN A 79 -14.21 8.44 27.13
C GLN A 79 -14.29 7.58 28.38
N SER A 80 -15.02 8.01 29.41
CA SER A 80 -15.28 7.24 30.63
C SER A 80 -16.53 6.34 30.57
N SER A 81 -17.08 6.13 29.36
CA SER A 81 -18.28 5.31 29.20
C SER A 81 -18.06 3.88 29.70
N GLN A 82 -19.14 3.27 30.21
CA GLN A 82 -19.15 1.84 30.57
C GLN A 82 -19.21 0.93 29.34
N ASP A 83 -19.64 1.46 28.19
CA ASP A 83 -19.64 0.74 26.92
C ASP A 83 -18.25 0.81 26.27
N SER A 84 -17.59 -0.35 26.16
CA SER A 84 -16.28 -0.47 25.53
C SER A 84 -16.24 0.02 24.08
N PHE A 85 -17.34 -0.10 23.34
CA PHE A 85 -17.43 0.40 21.97
C PHE A 85 -17.40 1.93 21.92
N VAL A 86 -18.16 2.60 22.80
CA VAL A 86 -18.17 4.07 22.92
C VAL A 86 -16.79 4.56 23.33
N THR A 87 -16.18 3.95 24.35
CA THR A 87 -14.83 4.29 24.78
C THR A 87 -13.81 4.15 23.64
N HIS A 88 -13.94 3.12 22.79
CA HIS A 88 -13.07 2.94 21.64
C HIS A 88 -13.24 4.03 20.56
N ILE A 89 -14.47 4.50 20.30
CA ILE A 89 -14.72 5.59 19.34
C ILE A 89 -14.07 6.89 19.82
N TRP A 90 -14.16 7.17 21.13
CA TRP A 90 -13.76 8.46 21.71
C TRP A 90 -12.34 8.50 22.27
N LYS A 91 -11.59 7.38 22.23
CA LYS A 91 -10.24 7.26 22.80
C LYS A 91 -9.26 8.33 22.32
N ASP A 92 -9.38 8.78 21.06
CA ASP A 92 -8.48 9.73 20.40
C ASP A 92 -9.09 11.14 20.23
N ALA A 93 -10.24 11.41 20.86
CA ALA A 93 -10.99 12.66 20.69
C ALA A 93 -10.27 13.91 21.23
N GLU A 94 -9.17 13.74 21.99
CA GLU A 94 -8.32 14.84 22.45
C GLU A 94 -7.60 15.58 21.28
N ILE A 95 -7.51 14.97 20.09
CA ILE A 95 -6.81 15.54 18.93
C ILE A 95 -7.66 16.57 18.15
N VAL A 96 -8.98 16.59 18.36
CA VAL A 96 -9.93 17.32 17.50
C VAL A 96 -10.47 18.61 18.16
N GLY A 97 -10.31 18.79 19.47
CA GLY A 97 -10.84 19.97 20.15
C GLY A 97 -9.81 20.62 21.06
N ILE A 98 -9.35 21.82 20.70
CA ILE A 98 -8.92 22.81 21.72
C ILE A 98 -9.35 24.19 21.25
N ALA A 99 -10.41 24.73 21.86
CA ALA A 99 -10.70 26.16 21.89
C ALA A 99 -11.66 26.47 23.04
N HIS A 100 -11.25 26.25 24.30
CA HIS A 100 -11.97 26.90 25.42
C HIS A 100 -11.14 27.37 26.62
N GLN A 101 -9.82 27.20 26.65
CA GLN A 101 -9.01 27.71 27.77
C GLN A 101 -8.22 29.00 27.47
N ALA A 102 -8.36 29.59 26.27
CA ALA A 102 -7.75 30.90 26.00
C ALA A 102 -8.65 32.10 26.37
N LEU A 103 -9.88 31.87 26.87
CA LEU A 103 -10.84 32.93 27.18
C LEU A 103 -11.19 33.06 28.67
N THR A 104 -10.76 32.14 29.53
CA THR A 104 -11.08 32.18 30.98
C THR A 104 -9.88 32.20 31.92
N ASP A 105 -8.65 32.01 31.46
CA ASP A 105 -7.48 32.12 32.36
C ASP A 105 -6.79 33.47 32.22
N THR A 106 -7.21 34.38 33.09
CA THR A 106 -6.34 35.37 33.69
C THR A 106 -5.07 34.69 34.20
N GLN A 107 -3.91 35.18 33.75
CA GLN A 107 -2.58 35.11 34.38
C GLN A 107 -2.19 33.80 35.12
N PHE A 108 -1.10 33.18 34.66
CA PHE A 108 -0.36 32.06 35.25
C PHE A 108 -0.90 30.64 34.99
N GLY A 109 -0.09 29.83 34.28
CA GLY A 109 -0.24 28.37 34.26
C GLY A 109 -0.41 27.76 32.87
N ALA A 110 0.53 28.02 31.95
CA ALA A 110 0.59 27.30 30.69
C ALA A 110 0.97 25.82 30.93
N ARG A 111 -0.02 24.96 31.15
CA ARG A 111 0.10 23.54 30.83
C ARG A 111 0.25 23.45 29.32
N THR A 112 1.49 23.49 28.83
CA THR A 112 1.81 23.13 27.45
C THR A 112 1.59 21.63 27.28
N ARG A 113 0.34 21.15 27.24
CA ARG A 113 0.05 19.92 26.48
C ARG A 113 0.36 20.27 25.03
N LYS A 114 1.50 19.76 24.55
CA LYS A 114 1.98 19.89 23.16
C LYS A 114 0.95 19.31 22.19
N GLY A 115 -0.03 20.11 21.82
CA GLY A 115 -0.85 19.96 20.63
C GLY A 115 -0.87 21.32 19.97
N MET A 116 -0.01 21.53 18.97
CA MET A 116 -0.04 22.75 18.16
C MET A 116 -1.49 22.97 17.72
N PHE A 117 -2.10 24.10 18.09
CA PHE A 117 -3.46 24.44 17.68
C PHE A 117 -3.54 24.31 16.16
N ARG A 118 -4.27 23.29 15.69
CA ARG A 118 -4.40 22.97 14.27
C ARG A 118 -5.86 23.10 13.93
N THR A 119 -6.17 24.05 13.07
CA THR A 119 -7.50 24.17 12.48
C THR A 119 -7.77 23.01 11.54
N VAL A 120 -9.05 22.77 11.25
CA VAL A 120 -9.47 21.77 10.26
C VAL A 120 -8.82 22.02 8.90
N SER A 121 -8.70 23.29 8.48
CA SER A 121 -8.07 23.63 7.20
C SER A 121 -6.58 23.27 7.15
N GLN A 122 -5.83 23.47 8.24
CA GLN A 122 -4.42 23.10 8.31
C GLN A 122 -4.23 21.59 8.25
N LEU A 123 -5.03 20.84 9.01
CA LEU A 123 -4.99 19.38 9.01
C LEU A 123 -5.29 18.83 7.61
N TYR A 124 -6.38 19.31 6.99
CA TYR A 124 -6.78 18.90 5.65
C TYR A 124 -5.70 19.24 4.61
N LYS A 125 -5.10 20.44 4.68
CA LYS A 125 -4.03 20.85 3.77
C LYS A 125 -2.79 19.98 3.92
N GLU A 126 -2.40 19.61 5.13
CA GLU A 126 -1.27 18.70 5.36
C GLU A 126 -1.53 17.30 4.79
N GLN A 127 -2.71 16.74 5.06
CA GLN A 127 -3.12 15.44 4.53
C GLN A 127 -3.19 15.44 3.00
N LEU A 128 -3.76 16.49 2.40
CA LEU A 128 -3.82 16.66 0.95
C LEU A 128 -2.41 16.78 0.35
N ASN A 129 -1.50 17.51 0.99
CA ASN A 129 -0.11 17.60 0.52
C ASN A 129 0.59 16.22 0.56
N LYS A 130 0.40 15.45 1.64
CA LYS A 130 0.93 14.08 1.73
C LYS A 130 0.37 13.20 0.61
N LEU A 131 -0.94 13.24 0.37
CA LEU A 131 -1.58 12.52 -0.73
C LEU A 131 -1.01 12.93 -2.09
N MET A 132 -0.84 14.23 -2.35
CA MET A 132 -0.29 14.73 -3.61
C MET A 132 1.16 14.29 -3.84
N ILE A 133 1.98 14.20 -2.79
CA ILE A 133 3.34 13.65 -2.86
C ILE A 133 3.27 12.16 -3.26
N THR A 134 2.43 11.38 -2.60
CA THR A 134 2.25 9.96 -2.93
C THR A 134 1.80 9.78 -4.37
N LEU A 135 0.79 10.52 -4.83
CA LEU A 135 0.29 10.45 -6.21
C LEU A 135 1.35 10.85 -7.25
N ARG A 136 2.15 11.89 -6.98
CA ARG A 136 3.25 12.32 -7.88
C ARG A 136 4.35 11.28 -8.02
N ASN A 137 4.53 10.41 -7.02
CA ASN A 137 5.52 9.34 -7.02
C ASN A 137 4.99 8.03 -7.63
N THR A 138 3.80 8.04 -8.24
CA THR A 138 3.22 6.88 -8.94
C THR A 138 3.16 7.13 -10.44
N ASN A 139 2.78 6.11 -11.22
CA ASN A 139 2.39 6.26 -12.61
C ASN A 139 0.86 6.42 -12.69
N PRO A 140 0.32 7.65 -12.82
CA PRO A 140 -1.10 7.89 -12.73
C PRO A 140 -1.84 7.45 -14.00
N ASN A 141 -3.00 6.85 -13.81
CA ASN A 141 -3.97 6.58 -14.87
C ASN A 141 -5.22 7.42 -14.62
N PHE A 142 -5.77 8.02 -15.67
CA PHE A 142 -6.90 8.95 -15.57
C PHE A 142 -8.15 8.38 -16.23
N VAL A 143 -9.24 8.34 -15.48
CA VAL A 143 -10.59 8.10 -15.98
C VAL A 143 -11.40 9.38 -15.74
N ARG A 144 -11.94 9.97 -16.81
CA ARG A 144 -12.74 11.19 -16.73
C ARG A 144 -14.22 10.85 -16.93
N CYS A 145 -15.02 11.06 -15.90
CA CYS A 145 -16.47 10.90 -15.96
C CYS A 145 -17.11 12.21 -16.44
N ILE A 146 -18.10 12.11 -17.34
CA ILE A 146 -18.83 13.26 -17.89
C ILE A 146 -20.31 13.12 -17.52
N ILE A 147 -20.89 14.20 -16.98
CA ILE A 147 -22.31 14.24 -16.65
C ILE A 147 -23.11 14.47 -17.93
N PRO A 148 -24.04 13.58 -18.32
CA PRO A 148 -24.79 13.72 -19.56
C PRO A 148 -25.94 14.73 -19.46
N ASN A 149 -26.56 14.90 -18.29
CA ASN A 149 -27.61 15.88 -18.02
C ASN A 149 -27.82 16.05 -16.50
N HIS A 150 -28.35 17.21 -16.08
CA HIS A 150 -28.69 17.49 -14.67
C HIS A 150 -30.03 16.89 -14.23
N GLU A 151 -30.89 16.50 -15.18
CA GLU A 151 -32.20 15.87 -14.91
C GLU A 151 -32.09 14.42 -14.42
N LYS A 152 -30.88 13.84 -14.42
CA LYS A 152 -30.61 12.44 -14.07
C LYS A 152 -31.39 11.44 -14.94
N ARG A 153 -31.73 11.83 -16.17
CA ARG A 153 -32.50 11.00 -17.10
C ARG A 153 -31.60 10.15 -17.99
N ALA A 154 -31.79 8.83 -17.98
CA ALA A 154 -31.07 7.93 -18.87
C ALA A 154 -31.41 8.21 -20.35
N GLY A 155 -30.43 8.07 -21.24
CA GLY A 155 -30.59 8.26 -22.69
C GLY A 155 -30.73 9.71 -23.16
N LYS A 156 -30.77 10.69 -22.25
CA LYS A 156 -30.76 12.13 -22.59
C LYS A 156 -29.34 12.69 -22.46
N ILE A 157 -28.90 13.47 -23.45
CA ILE A 157 -27.61 14.17 -23.43
C ILE A 157 -27.85 15.66 -23.68
N ASP A 158 -27.32 16.50 -22.80
CA ASP A 158 -27.21 17.94 -22.99
C ASP A 158 -25.86 18.26 -23.64
N ALA A 159 -25.91 18.67 -24.91
CA ALA A 159 -24.71 18.90 -25.71
C ALA A 159 -23.85 20.06 -25.18
N GLN A 160 -24.47 21.14 -24.69
CA GLN A 160 -23.74 22.31 -24.22
C GLN A 160 -23.01 21.99 -22.91
N LEU A 161 -23.71 21.31 -22.00
CA LEU A 161 -23.14 20.84 -20.73
C LEU A 161 -21.94 19.90 -20.94
N VAL A 162 -22.04 18.95 -21.88
CA VAL A 162 -20.93 18.04 -22.20
C VAL A 162 -19.77 18.79 -22.85
N LEU A 163 -20.05 19.71 -23.77
CA LEU A 163 -19.03 20.49 -24.47
C LEU A 163 -18.19 21.33 -23.48
N ASP A 164 -18.85 21.98 -22.52
CA ASP A 164 -18.18 22.80 -21.51
C ASP A 164 -17.32 21.94 -20.57
N GLN A 165 -17.80 20.76 -20.18
CA GLN A 165 -17.01 19.78 -19.42
C GLN A 165 -15.76 19.31 -20.18
N LEU A 166 -15.87 19.01 -21.48
CA LEU A 166 -14.73 18.57 -22.29
C LEU A 166 -13.66 19.66 -22.44
N ARG A 167 -14.09 20.93 -22.54
CA ARG A 167 -13.21 22.09 -22.59
C ARG A 167 -12.52 22.33 -21.26
N CYS A 168 -13.27 22.42 -20.16
CA CYS A 168 -12.69 22.74 -18.84
C CYS A 168 -11.78 21.63 -18.31
N ASN A 169 -12.06 20.37 -18.66
CA ASN A 169 -11.22 19.22 -18.30
C ASN A 169 -9.98 19.07 -19.21
N GLY A 170 -9.84 19.89 -20.26
CA GLY A 170 -8.74 19.83 -21.22
C GLY A 170 -8.67 18.51 -21.98
N VAL A 171 -9.81 17.88 -22.26
CA VAL A 171 -9.86 16.57 -22.92
C VAL A 171 -9.36 16.68 -24.36
N LEU A 172 -9.74 17.74 -25.07
CA LEU A 172 -9.33 17.98 -26.45
C LEU A 172 -7.82 18.20 -26.56
N GLU A 173 -7.25 18.98 -25.64
CA GLU A 173 -5.81 19.20 -25.51
C GLU A 173 -5.09 17.90 -25.18
N GLY A 174 -5.64 17.09 -24.27
CA GLY A 174 -5.11 15.76 -23.95
C GLY A 174 -5.04 14.84 -25.17
N ILE A 175 -6.12 14.77 -25.95
CA ILE A 175 -6.16 13.98 -27.20
C ILE A 175 -5.13 14.53 -28.21
N ARG A 176 -5.03 15.85 -28.35
CA ARG A 176 -4.06 16.50 -29.25
C ARG A 176 -2.62 16.12 -28.88
N ILE A 177 -2.28 16.18 -27.59
CA ILE A 177 -0.97 15.77 -27.06
C ILE A 177 -0.72 14.28 -27.34
N CYS A 178 -1.70 13.41 -27.12
CA CYS A 178 -1.54 11.98 -27.41
C CYS A 178 -1.35 11.68 -28.91
N ARG A 179 -1.99 12.44 -29.80
CA ARG A 179 -1.89 12.27 -31.26
C ARG A 179 -0.59 12.82 -31.85
N GLN A 180 -0.13 13.97 -31.35
CA GLN A 180 1.09 14.62 -31.84
C GLN A 180 2.35 14.08 -31.15
N GLY A 181 2.20 13.63 -29.91
CA GLY A 181 3.29 13.13 -29.10
C GLY A 181 3.58 11.64 -29.28
N PHE A 182 4.53 11.17 -28.48
CA PHE A 182 4.94 9.78 -28.40
C PHE A 182 4.77 9.31 -26.94
N PRO A 183 3.57 8.85 -26.55
CA PRO A 183 3.24 8.57 -25.15
C PRO A 183 4.03 7.40 -24.57
N ASN A 184 4.40 6.43 -25.41
CA ASN A 184 5.09 5.22 -25.00
C ASN A 184 6.60 5.44 -25.01
N ARG A 185 7.28 5.15 -23.90
CA ARG A 185 8.72 5.41 -23.72
C ARG A 185 9.41 4.18 -23.16
N ILE A 186 10.20 3.49 -23.98
CA ILE A 186 10.85 2.23 -23.59
C ILE A 186 12.38 2.40 -23.60
N PRO A 187 13.10 2.07 -22.52
CA PRO A 187 14.56 1.97 -22.53
C PRO A 187 15.09 1.00 -23.58
N PHE A 188 16.27 1.27 -24.14
CA PHE A 188 16.84 0.42 -25.20
C PHE A 188 17.01 -1.04 -24.78
N GLN A 189 17.46 -1.28 -23.56
CA GLN A 189 17.65 -2.64 -23.04
C GLN A 189 16.34 -3.40 -22.97
N GLU A 190 15.28 -2.75 -22.47
CA GLU A 190 13.95 -3.37 -22.34
C GLU A 190 13.34 -3.66 -23.72
N PHE A 191 13.44 -2.70 -24.66
CA PHE A 191 12.97 -2.90 -26.03
C PHE A 191 13.68 -4.08 -26.70
N ARG A 192 15.01 -4.16 -26.57
CA ARG A 192 15.78 -5.27 -27.09
C ARG A 192 15.34 -6.60 -26.47
N GLN A 193 15.39 -6.70 -25.14
CA GLN A 193 15.05 -7.94 -24.43
C GLN A 193 13.64 -8.43 -24.76
N ARG A 194 12.69 -7.52 -24.96
CA ARG A 194 11.29 -7.85 -25.21
C ARG A 194 11.03 -8.27 -26.65
N TYR A 195 11.60 -7.56 -27.63
CA TYR A 195 11.26 -7.72 -29.06
C TYR A 195 12.35 -8.39 -29.91
N GLU A 196 13.52 -8.77 -29.37
CA GLU A 196 14.58 -9.44 -30.14
C GLU A 196 14.13 -10.76 -30.78
N LEU A 197 13.12 -11.43 -30.19
CA LEU A 197 12.46 -12.60 -30.77
C LEU A 197 11.88 -12.34 -32.17
N LEU A 198 11.32 -11.14 -32.40
CA LEU A 198 10.71 -10.75 -33.67
C LEU A 198 11.78 -10.51 -34.76
N THR A 199 12.96 -10.06 -34.36
CA THR A 199 14.06 -9.70 -35.25
C THR A 199 15.18 -10.72 -35.20
N SER A 200 14.84 -11.99 -35.35
CA SER A 200 15.81 -13.09 -35.37
C SER A 200 16.90 -12.80 -36.42
N ASN A 201 18.16 -12.85 -36.02
CA ASN A 201 19.35 -12.56 -36.83
C ASN A 201 19.64 -11.08 -37.18
N ALA A 202 18.83 -10.12 -36.73
CA ALA A 202 19.11 -8.69 -36.99
C ALA A 202 20.32 -8.16 -36.19
N ILE A 203 20.58 -8.75 -35.02
CA ILE A 203 21.69 -8.37 -34.14
C ILE A 203 22.77 -9.47 -34.19
N PRO A 204 24.02 -9.15 -34.58
CA PRO A 204 25.16 -10.07 -34.49
C PRO A 204 25.41 -10.56 -33.07
N LYS A 205 25.91 -11.80 -32.94
CA LYS A 205 26.33 -12.35 -31.65
C LYS A 205 27.55 -11.57 -31.13
N GLY A 206 27.40 -10.90 -29.98
CA GLY A 206 28.44 -10.10 -29.36
C GLY A 206 27.88 -8.87 -28.63
N PHE A 207 28.77 -8.09 -28.02
CA PHE A 207 28.40 -6.82 -27.40
C PHE A 207 28.09 -5.77 -28.49
N MET A 208 26.99 -5.05 -28.31
CA MET A 208 26.61 -3.93 -29.16
C MET A 208 25.96 -2.85 -28.30
N ASP A 209 26.25 -1.60 -28.62
CA ASP A 209 25.60 -0.45 -28.00
C ASP A 209 24.06 -0.54 -28.12
N GLY A 210 23.36 -0.24 -27.03
CA GLY A 210 21.92 -0.44 -26.92
C GLY A 210 21.13 0.38 -27.94
N LYS A 211 21.57 1.62 -28.23
CA LYS A 211 20.92 2.49 -29.22
C LYS A 211 21.07 1.91 -30.62
N LYS A 212 22.29 1.55 -31.02
CA LYS A 212 22.57 0.94 -32.34
C LYS A 212 21.84 -0.39 -32.52
N ALA A 213 21.76 -1.22 -31.48
CA ALA A 213 21.00 -2.47 -31.51
C ALA A 213 19.52 -2.21 -31.79
N CYS A 214 18.92 -1.24 -31.08
CA CYS A 214 17.52 -0.86 -31.28
C CYS A 214 17.26 -0.29 -32.68
N GLU A 215 18.17 0.55 -33.21
CA GLU A 215 18.05 1.08 -34.58
C GLU A 215 18.07 -0.02 -35.63
N LYS A 216 18.92 -1.06 -35.46
CA LYS A 216 18.91 -2.23 -36.34
C LYS A 216 17.64 -3.06 -36.22
N MET A 217 17.15 -3.27 -34.99
CA MET A 217 15.88 -3.98 -34.77
C MET A 217 14.71 -3.26 -35.44
N ILE A 218 14.61 -1.94 -35.27
CA ILE A 218 13.55 -1.14 -35.88
C ILE A 218 13.58 -1.23 -37.41
N LYS A 219 14.78 -1.21 -38.02
CA LYS A 219 14.93 -1.40 -39.46
C LYS A 219 14.48 -2.80 -39.90
N ALA A 220 14.81 -3.83 -39.14
CA ALA A 220 14.39 -5.20 -39.42
C ALA A 220 12.87 -5.42 -39.22
N LEU A 221 12.24 -4.63 -38.35
CA LEU A 221 10.77 -4.60 -38.15
C LEU A 221 10.04 -3.74 -39.20
N GLU A 222 10.77 -3.06 -40.09
CA GLU A 222 10.22 -2.21 -41.15
C GLU A 222 9.23 -1.14 -40.64
N LEU A 223 9.46 -0.60 -39.43
CA LEU A 223 8.58 0.43 -38.86
C LEU A 223 8.75 1.77 -39.57
N ASP A 224 7.63 2.42 -39.91
CA ASP A 224 7.65 3.79 -40.45
C ASP A 224 8.29 4.75 -39.45
N THR A 225 9.24 5.54 -39.95
CA THR A 225 9.90 6.64 -39.24
C THR A 225 8.93 7.62 -38.57
N ASN A 226 7.68 7.78 -39.04
CA ASN A 226 6.70 8.65 -38.38
C ASN A 226 6.16 8.08 -37.06
N LEU A 227 6.25 6.77 -36.86
CA LEU A 227 5.66 6.05 -35.73
C LEU A 227 6.55 6.02 -34.48
N TYR A 228 7.84 6.34 -34.63
CA TYR A 228 8.80 6.31 -33.52
C TYR A 228 9.79 7.47 -33.54
N ARG A 229 10.45 7.75 -32.41
CA ARG A 229 11.63 8.62 -32.30
C ARG A 229 12.66 7.95 -31.40
N VAL A 230 13.93 7.95 -31.80
CA VAL A 230 15.03 7.40 -31.00
C VAL A 230 15.67 8.54 -30.21
N GLY A 231 15.62 8.46 -28.88
CA GLY A 231 16.25 9.43 -27.99
C GLY A 231 17.70 9.06 -27.65
N GLN A 232 18.18 9.56 -26.50
CA GLN A 232 19.52 9.24 -25.99
C GLN A 232 19.57 7.96 -25.16
N SER A 233 18.49 7.62 -24.47
CA SER A 233 18.41 6.43 -23.60
C SER A 233 17.17 5.56 -23.84
N LYS A 234 16.19 6.08 -24.59
CA LYS A 234 14.87 5.48 -24.79
C LYS A 234 14.40 5.65 -26.22
N ILE A 235 13.52 4.75 -26.65
CA ILE A 235 12.72 4.86 -27.87
C ILE A 235 11.33 5.34 -27.48
N PHE A 236 10.79 6.22 -28.29
CA PHE A 236 9.48 6.81 -28.12
C PHE A 236 8.58 6.30 -29.24
N PHE A 237 7.40 5.78 -28.91
CA PHE A 237 6.44 5.25 -29.88
C PHE A 237 5.11 6.01 -29.82
N ARG A 238 4.46 6.14 -30.97
CA ARG A 238 3.06 6.57 -31.04
C ARG A 238 2.14 5.52 -30.41
N ALA A 239 0.92 5.93 -30.09
CA ALA A 239 -0.11 5.01 -29.62
C ALA A 239 -0.39 3.93 -30.69
N GLY A 240 -0.67 2.69 -30.23
CA GLY A 240 -0.98 1.54 -31.10
C GLY A 240 0.23 0.73 -31.56
N VAL A 241 1.40 1.34 -31.77
CA VAL A 241 2.59 0.64 -32.32
C VAL A 241 3.03 -0.53 -31.43
N LEU A 242 3.11 -0.30 -30.13
CA LEU A 242 3.50 -1.36 -29.19
C LEU A 242 2.48 -2.48 -29.10
N ALA A 243 1.19 -2.17 -29.22
CA ALA A 243 0.15 -3.19 -29.19
C ALA A 243 0.31 -4.16 -30.37
N HIS A 244 0.57 -3.62 -31.57
CA HIS A 244 0.88 -4.43 -32.75
C HIS A 244 2.15 -5.28 -32.58
N LEU A 245 3.22 -4.71 -32.00
CA LEU A 245 4.44 -5.48 -31.72
C LEU A 245 4.23 -6.57 -30.66
N GLU A 246 3.40 -6.33 -29.65
CA GLU A 246 3.03 -7.37 -28.67
C GLU A 246 2.22 -8.49 -29.32
N GLU A 247 1.27 -8.16 -30.20
CA GLU A 247 0.45 -9.17 -30.89
C GLU A 247 1.30 -10.09 -31.77
N GLU A 248 2.20 -9.53 -32.59
CA GLU A 248 3.17 -10.31 -33.38
C GLU A 248 4.08 -11.18 -32.50
N ARG A 249 4.49 -10.65 -31.35
CA ARG A 249 5.32 -11.37 -30.38
C ARG A 249 4.54 -12.53 -29.75
N ASP A 250 3.29 -12.32 -29.40
CA ASP A 250 2.42 -13.33 -28.80
C ASP A 250 2.15 -14.49 -29.77
N PHE A 251 2.03 -14.23 -31.08
CA PHE A 251 1.96 -15.28 -32.09
C PHE A 251 3.21 -16.17 -32.10
N LYS A 252 4.41 -15.57 -32.09
CA LYS A 252 5.69 -16.33 -32.05
C LYS A 252 5.86 -17.11 -30.75
N ILE A 253 5.53 -16.49 -29.63
CA ILE A 253 5.65 -17.14 -28.32
C ILE A 253 4.66 -18.31 -28.22
N SER A 254 3.44 -18.16 -28.71
CA SER A 254 2.42 -19.21 -28.66
C SER A 254 2.89 -20.49 -29.35
N ASP A 255 3.51 -20.39 -30.52
CA ASP A 255 4.05 -21.56 -31.24
C ASP A 255 5.19 -22.25 -30.46
N LEU A 256 6.10 -21.47 -29.87
CA LEU A 256 7.16 -22.01 -29.00
C LEU A 256 6.59 -22.70 -27.75
N ILE A 257 5.56 -22.11 -27.13
CA ILE A 257 4.90 -22.67 -25.95
C ILE A 257 4.22 -23.99 -26.30
N VAL A 258 3.52 -24.09 -27.43
CA VAL A 258 2.88 -25.35 -27.87
C VAL A 258 3.91 -26.47 -28.00
N ASN A 259 5.05 -26.18 -28.64
CA ASN A 259 6.15 -27.13 -28.77
C ASN A 259 6.71 -27.54 -27.40
N PHE A 260 6.99 -26.57 -26.53
CA PHE A 260 7.47 -26.84 -25.17
C PHE A 260 6.48 -27.69 -24.36
N GLN A 261 5.19 -27.36 -24.41
CA GLN A 261 4.13 -28.12 -23.76
C GLN A 261 4.08 -29.57 -24.27
N ALA A 262 4.22 -29.79 -25.58
CA ALA A 262 4.28 -31.13 -26.15
C ALA A 262 5.48 -31.93 -25.62
N PHE A 263 6.68 -31.32 -25.54
CA PHE A 263 7.86 -31.95 -24.94
C PHE A 263 7.66 -32.30 -23.46
N CYS A 264 7.13 -31.37 -22.67
CA CYS A 264 6.87 -31.60 -21.24
C CYS A 264 5.84 -32.72 -21.02
N ARG A 265 4.73 -32.71 -21.77
CA ARG A 265 3.72 -33.77 -21.72
C ARG A 265 4.31 -35.12 -22.12
N GLY A 266 5.12 -35.16 -23.17
CA GLY A 266 5.83 -36.36 -23.60
C GLY A 266 6.81 -36.88 -22.55
N TYR A 267 7.58 -36.01 -21.91
CA TYR A 267 8.50 -36.38 -20.83
C TYR A 267 7.75 -36.96 -19.62
N LEU A 268 6.68 -36.30 -19.17
CA LEU A 268 5.85 -36.77 -18.07
C LEU A 268 5.20 -38.12 -18.38
N ALA A 269 4.68 -38.30 -19.60
CA ALA A 269 4.09 -39.56 -20.03
C ALA A 269 5.10 -40.72 -19.99
N ARG A 270 6.33 -40.52 -20.50
CA ARG A 270 7.39 -41.54 -20.45
C ARG A 270 7.82 -41.86 -19.02
N ARG A 271 7.95 -40.86 -18.15
CA ARG A 271 8.27 -41.07 -16.73
C ARG A 271 7.17 -41.85 -16.01
N ASN A 272 5.91 -41.51 -16.26
CA ASN A 272 4.76 -42.23 -15.72
C ASN A 272 4.67 -43.66 -16.25
N TYR A 273 4.99 -43.87 -17.52
CA TYR A 273 5.07 -45.21 -18.12
C TYR A 273 6.13 -46.07 -17.43
N GLN A 274 7.34 -45.55 -17.20
CA GLN A 274 8.39 -46.26 -16.47
C GLN A 274 7.96 -46.62 -15.04
N LYS A 275 7.31 -45.69 -14.32
CA LYS A 275 6.75 -45.96 -12.99
C LYS A 275 5.69 -47.07 -13.03
N ARG A 276 4.79 -47.06 -14.03
CA ARG A 276 3.79 -48.12 -14.22
C ARG A 276 4.43 -49.47 -14.55
N LEU A 277 5.49 -49.49 -15.35
CA LEU A 277 6.22 -50.71 -15.67
C LEU A 277 6.86 -51.33 -14.42
N GLN A 278 7.49 -50.51 -13.57
CA GLN A 278 8.01 -50.94 -12.28
C GLN A 278 6.90 -51.48 -11.36
N GLN A 279 5.77 -50.77 -11.28
CA GLN A 279 4.60 -51.21 -10.51
C GLN A 279 4.04 -52.55 -11.03
N LEU A 280 3.93 -52.73 -12.35
CA LEU A 280 3.47 -53.98 -12.94
C LEU A 280 4.40 -55.15 -12.61
N ASN A 281 5.72 -54.94 -12.64
CA ASN A 281 6.69 -55.95 -12.24
C ASN A 281 6.56 -56.29 -10.74
N ALA A 282 6.42 -55.28 -9.87
CA ALA A 282 6.19 -55.50 -8.44
C ALA A 282 4.88 -56.27 -8.19
N ILE A 283 3.79 -55.90 -8.86
CA ILE A 283 2.49 -56.58 -8.79
C ILE A 283 2.65 -58.05 -9.20
N ARG A 284 3.36 -58.36 -10.30
CA ARG A 284 3.61 -59.74 -10.73
C ARG A 284 4.36 -60.55 -9.69
N ILE A 285 5.39 -59.97 -9.05
CA ILE A 285 6.15 -60.64 -7.99
C ILE A 285 5.25 -60.91 -6.78
N ILE A 286 4.47 -59.91 -6.34
CA ILE A 286 3.52 -60.06 -5.23
C ILE A 286 2.48 -61.15 -5.54
N GLN A 287 1.87 -61.10 -6.72
CA GLN A 287 0.88 -62.11 -7.17
C GLN A 287 1.48 -63.52 -7.20
N ARG A 288 2.72 -63.67 -7.69
CA ARG A 288 3.44 -64.95 -7.69
C ARG A 288 3.66 -65.46 -6.28
N ASN A 289 4.12 -64.60 -5.37
CA ASN A 289 4.34 -64.95 -3.96
C ASN A 289 3.04 -65.30 -3.24
N CYS A 290 1.95 -64.54 -3.46
CA CYS A 290 0.63 -64.87 -2.91
C CYS A 290 0.13 -66.22 -3.43
N SER A 291 0.31 -66.52 -4.72
CA SER A 291 -0.07 -67.80 -5.31
C SER A 291 0.76 -68.96 -4.74
N ALA A 292 2.07 -68.76 -4.55
CA ALA A 292 2.95 -69.74 -3.90
C ALA A 292 2.55 -69.95 -2.44
N TYR A 293 2.25 -68.87 -1.70
CA TYR A 293 1.77 -68.94 -0.32
C TYR A 293 0.44 -69.70 -0.21
N LEU A 294 -0.53 -69.46 -1.10
CA LEU A 294 -1.80 -70.20 -1.12
C LEU A 294 -1.59 -71.71 -1.30
N LYS A 295 -0.61 -72.12 -2.12
CA LYS A 295 -0.23 -73.53 -2.30
C LYS A 295 0.48 -74.09 -1.05
N LEU A 296 1.39 -73.32 -0.45
CA LEU A 296 2.22 -73.74 0.68
C LEU A 296 1.46 -73.72 2.02
N ARG A 297 0.49 -72.84 2.23
CA ARG A 297 -0.18 -72.62 3.52
C ARG A 297 -0.81 -73.90 4.07
N ASN A 298 -1.36 -74.73 3.19
CA ASN A 298 -2.02 -75.98 3.57
C ASN A 298 -1.06 -77.19 3.57
N TRP A 299 0.20 -77.02 3.16
CA TRP A 299 1.19 -78.10 3.14
C TRP A 299 1.65 -78.47 4.56
N GLN A 300 1.67 -79.75 4.89
CA GLN A 300 1.86 -80.23 6.27
C GLN A 300 3.22 -79.83 6.85
N TRP A 301 4.30 -79.93 6.07
CA TRP A 301 5.64 -79.51 6.50
C TRP A 301 5.74 -78.01 6.77
N TRP A 302 5.05 -77.19 5.98
CA TRP A 302 5.00 -75.74 6.20
C TRP A 302 4.27 -75.40 7.51
N ARG A 303 3.15 -76.08 7.80
CA ARG A 303 2.41 -75.91 9.08
C ARG A 303 3.29 -76.24 10.29
N LEU A 304 4.07 -77.32 10.22
CA LEU A 304 5.03 -77.68 11.28
C LEU A 304 6.07 -76.58 11.46
N TYR A 305 6.72 -76.15 10.37
CA TYR A 305 7.74 -75.10 10.40
C TYR A 305 7.21 -73.78 10.98
N THR A 306 6.01 -73.34 10.59
CA THR A 306 5.41 -72.09 11.11
C THR A 306 5.09 -72.14 12.61
N LYS A 307 4.84 -73.32 13.19
CA LYS A 307 4.65 -73.49 14.64
C LYS A 307 5.97 -73.56 15.40
N VAL A 308 7.00 -74.16 14.80
CA VAL A 308 8.32 -74.35 15.44
C VAL A 308 9.17 -73.08 15.37
N LYS A 309 9.12 -72.33 14.25
CA LYS A 309 9.97 -71.14 14.04
C LYS A 309 9.83 -70.05 15.11
N PRO A 310 8.62 -69.68 15.60
CA PRO A 310 8.48 -68.70 16.68
C PRO A 310 9.13 -69.14 18.00
N LEU A 311 9.22 -70.45 18.27
CA LEU A 311 9.87 -70.97 19.49
C LEU A 311 11.40 -70.83 19.46
N LEU A 312 11.98 -70.48 18.30
CA LEU A 312 13.41 -70.22 18.09
C LEU A 312 13.70 -68.70 18.17
N GLU A 313 13.20 -68.07 19.24
CA GLU A 313 13.04 -66.62 19.44
C GLU A 313 14.35 -65.81 19.54
N VAL A 314 15.49 -66.48 19.74
CA VAL A 314 16.78 -65.87 20.08
C VAL A 314 17.29 -64.89 19.00
N THR A 315 16.93 -65.10 17.73
CA THR A 315 17.40 -64.24 16.60
C THR A 315 16.50 -63.04 16.29
N LYS A 316 15.27 -62.98 16.82
CA LYS A 316 14.34 -61.85 16.57
C LYS A 316 14.45 -60.72 17.60
N GLN A 317 14.96 -61.00 18.79
CA GLN A 317 15.08 -60.00 19.85
C GLN A 317 16.07 -58.88 19.49
N GLU A 318 17.16 -59.23 18.80
CA GLU A 318 18.19 -58.27 18.36
C GLU A 318 17.66 -57.29 17.31
N GLU A 319 16.84 -57.77 16.36
CA GLU A 319 16.20 -56.92 15.35
C GLU A 319 15.17 -55.95 15.97
N VAL A 320 14.38 -56.43 16.94
CA VAL A 320 13.41 -55.60 17.67
C VAL A 320 14.13 -54.56 18.53
N LEU A 321 15.22 -54.93 19.20
CA LEU A 321 16.07 -54.02 19.96
C LEU A 321 16.63 -52.91 19.06
N SER A 322 17.19 -53.27 17.90
CA SER A 322 17.74 -52.30 16.95
C SER A 322 16.69 -51.29 16.45
N ILE A 323 15.46 -51.74 16.13
CA ILE A 323 14.37 -50.85 15.72
C ILE A 323 13.98 -49.90 16.87
N LYS A 324 13.89 -50.43 18.10
CA LYS A 324 13.53 -49.64 19.28
C LYS A 324 14.62 -48.63 19.64
N GLU A 325 15.88 -48.97 19.45
CA GLU A 325 17.01 -48.05 19.64
C GLU A 325 16.96 -46.89 18.65
N GLU A 326 16.64 -47.14 17.37
CA GLU A 326 16.50 -46.07 16.38
C GLU A 326 15.28 -45.17 16.66
N GLU A 327 14.14 -45.75 17.02
CA GLU A 327 12.96 -44.96 17.44
C GLU A 327 13.29 -44.06 18.64
N LEU A 328 13.99 -44.62 19.64
CA LEU A 328 14.38 -43.90 20.85
C LEU A 328 15.38 -42.79 20.54
N LYS A 329 16.29 -43.00 19.58
CA LYS A 329 17.21 -41.97 19.09
C LYS A 329 16.46 -40.80 18.44
N VAL A 330 15.52 -41.07 17.53
CA VAL A 330 14.72 -40.02 16.88
C VAL A 330 13.90 -39.21 17.89
N VAL A 331 13.33 -39.89 18.90
CA VAL A 331 12.56 -39.20 19.95
C VAL A 331 13.47 -38.32 20.82
N LYS A 332 14.66 -38.81 21.19
CA LYS A 332 15.66 -38.01 21.93
C LYS A 332 16.09 -36.78 21.15
N GLU A 333 16.41 -36.91 19.87
CA GLU A 333 16.81 -35.78 19.02
C GLU A 333 15.71 -34.70 18.94
N LYS A 334 14.44 -35.12 18.84
CA LYS A 334 13.30 -34.19 18.88
C LYS A 334 13.15 -33.50 20.22
N LEU A 335 13.29 -34.24 21.33
CA LEU A 335 13.21 -33.69 22.67
C LEU A 335 14.31 -32.65 22.91
N ASP A 336 15.55 -32.96 22.55
CA ASP A 336 16.70 -32.05 22.66
C ASP A 336 16.52 -30.78 21.81
N SER A 337 15.91 -30.91 20.62
CA SER A 337 15.57 -29.75 19.79
C SER A 337 14.51 -28.86 20.46
N GLN A 338 13.49 -29.44 21.08
CA GLN A 338 12.44 -28.66 21.74
C GLN A 338 12.96 -28.00 23.03
N GLN A 339 13.76 -28.70 23.83
CA GLN A 339 14.38 -28.15 25.03
C GLN A 339 15.27 -26.93 24.72
N ARG A 340 16.06 -27.01 23.64
CA ARG A 340 16.83 -25.84 23.16
C ARG A 340 15.93 -24.67 22.77
N GLY A 341 14.81 -24.93 22.08
CA GLY A 341 13.86 -23.90 21.69
C GLY A 341 13.19 -23.20 22.89
N VAL A 342 12.85 -23.94 23.94
CA VAL A 342 12.28 -23.38 25.17
C VAL A 342 13.30 -22.48 25.88
N LEU A 343 14.54 -22.95 26.05
CA LEU A 343 15.62 -22.17 26.68
C LEU A 343 15.91 -20.86 25.93
N GLU A 344 15.88 -20.89 24.59
CA GLU A 344 16.04 -19.68 23.78
C GLU A 344 14.89 -18.68 23.97
N LEU A 345 13.66 -19.17 24.08
CA LEU A 345 12.48 -18.33 24.31
C LEU A 345 12.47 -17.73 25.72
N GLU A 346 12.83 -18.52 26.74
CA GLU A 346 12.98 -18.02 28.11
C GLU A 346 14.03 -16.91 28.19
N LYS A 347 15.17 -17.09 27.51
CA LYS A 347 16.21 -16.06 27.46
C LYS A 347 15.69 -14.76 26.82
N LYS A 348 14.97 -14.85 25.69
CA LYS A 348 14.37 -13.68 25.02
C LYS A 348 13.31 -13.01 25.89
N TYR A 349 12.50 -13.80 26.58
CA TYR A 349 11.51 -13.28 27.51
C TYR A 349 12.16 -12.52 28.66
N GLN A 350 13.22 -13.07 29.26
CA GLN A 350 13.95 -12.39 30.32
C GLN A 350 14.56 -11.06 29.83
N THR A 351 15.20 -11.05 28.66
CA THR A 351 15.72 -9.80 28.07
C THR A 351 14.62 -8.75 27.87
N ALA A 352 13.44 -9.14 27.38
CA ALA A 352 12.32 -8.22 27.20
C ALA A 352 11.78 -7.69 28.55
N VAL A 353 11.80 -8.50 29.61
CA VAL A 353 11.42 -8.07 30.96
C VAL A 353 12.42 -7.07 31.51
N ASP A 354 13.72 -7.33 31.33
CA ASP A 354 14.79 -6.43 31.77
C ASP A 354 14.71 -5.08 31.02
N GLU A 355 14.48 -5.11 29.70
CA GLU A 355 14.25 -3.91 28.88
C GLU A 355 13.02 -3.13 29.34
N LYS A 356 11.91 -3.82 29.65
CA LYS A 356 10.70 -3.18 30.17
C LYS A 356 10.97 -2.46 31.49
N ASN A 357 11.72 -3.08 32.40
CA ASN A 357 12.04 -2.50 33.70
C ASN A 357 12.99 -1.29 33.54
N ALA A 358 14.02 -1.40 32.70
CA ALA A 358 14.91 -0.29 32.40
C ALA A 358 14.16 0.91 31.79
N LEU A 359 13.21 0.67 30.89
CA LEU A 359 12.35 1.72 30.33
C LEU A 359 11.43 2.34 31.39
N ALA A 360 10.93 1.56 32.36
CA ALA A 360 10.12 2.08 33.45
C ALA A 360 10.93 2.97 34.41
N GLU A 361 12.17 2.58 34.71
CA GLU A 361 13.10 3.40 35.51
C GLU A 361 13.47 4.70 34.78
N GLN A 362 13.77 4.63 33.48
CA GLN A 362 14.00 5.82 32.65
C GLN A 362 12.79 6.75 32.65
N LEU A 363 11.58 6.21 32.51
CA LEU A 363 10.36 6.99 32.55
C LEU A 363 10.18 7.69 33.91
N GLN A 364 10.42 6.99 35.02
CA GLN A 364 10.32 7.57 36.36
C GLN A 364 11.34 8.71 36.56
N ALA A 365 12.60 8.50 36.14
CA ALA A 365 13.63 9.53 36.21
C ALA A 365 13.29 10.77 35.37
N GLU A 366 12.76 10.59 34.15
CA GLU A 366 12.30 11.68 33.30
C GLU A 366 11.10 12.44 33.91
N VAL A 367 10.18 11.73 34.59
CA VAL A 367 9.05 12.36 35.30
C VAL A 367 9.55 13.21 36.47
N GLU A 368 10.52 12.73 37.26
CA GLU A 368 11.12 13.47 38.36
C GLU A 368 11.88 14.71 37.86
N LEU A 369 12.71 14.56 36.83
CA LEU A 369 13.40 15.69 36.19
C LEU A 369 12.43 16.74 35.63
N CYS A 370 11.31 16.30 35.04
CA CYS A 370 10.26 17.20 34.59
C CYS A 370 9.62 17.96 35.76
N ALA A 371 9.32 17.28 36.87
CA ALA A 371 8.75 17.90 38.07
C ALA A 371 9.71 18.94 38.69
N GLU A 372 10.99 18.63 38.80
CA GLU A 372 12.03 19.57 39.28
C GLU A 372 12.13 20.80 38.37
N ALA A 373 12.10 20.60 37.05
CA ALA A 373 12.13 21.69 36.08
C ALA A 373 10.88 22.58 36.16
N GLU A 374 9.70 22.01 36.41
CA GLU A 374 8.46 22.75 36.64
C GLU A 374 8.53 23.55 37.94
N GLU A 375 9.05 22.98 39.02
CA GLU A 375 9.21 23.68 40.29
C GLU A 375 10.19 24.85 40.17
N MET A 376 11.34 24.64 39.51
CA MET A 376 12.30 25.72 39.24
C MET A 376 11.67 26.84 38.40
N ARG A 377 10.86 26.51 37.39
CA ARG A 377 10.12 27.50 36.60
C ARG A 377 9.11 28.27 37.44
N ALA A 378 8.37 27.59 38.31
CA ALA A 378 7.41 28.23 39.20
C ALA A 378 8.12 29.22 40.16
N ARG A 379 9.26 28.82 40.74
CA ARG A 379 10.08 29.69 41.59
C ARG A 379 10.61 30.91 40.82
N LEU A 380 11.12 30.73 39.60
CA LEU A 380 11.57 31.83 38.76
C LEU A 380 10.43 32.78 38.38
N ALA A 381 9.24 32.25 38.11
CA ALA A 381 8.06 33.04 37.78
C ALA A 381 7.55 33.84 38.98
N ALA A 382 7.54 33.26 40.19
CA ALA A 382 7.22 33.97 41.42
C ALA A 382 8.21 35.10 41.68
N ARG A 383 9.52 34.83 41.54
CA ARG A 383 10.56 35.84 41.71
C ARG A 383 10.48 36.96 40.67
N LYS A 384 10.04 36.67 39.45
CA LYS A 384 9.80 37.68 38.43
C LYS A 384 8.63 38.60 38.84
N LEU A 385 7.59 38.05 39.43
CA LEU A 385 6.41 38.79 39.90
C LEU A 385 6.70 39.67 41.12
N GLU A 386 7.67 39.29 41.94
CA GLU A 386 8.18 40.12 43.04
C GLU A 386 9.07 41.29 42.56
N LEU A 387 9.62 41.20 41.35
CA LEU A 387 10.51 42.20 40.76
C LEU A 387 9.80 43.16 39.79
N GLU A 388 8.57 42.86 39.40
CA GLU A 388 7.63 43.74 38.66
C GLU A 388 6.73 44.48 39.66
#